data_AF-A0A368ND00-F1
#
_entry.id   AF-A0A368ND00-F1
#
_cell.length_a   1.000
_cell.length_b   1.000
_cell.length_c   1.000
_cell.angle_alpha   90.00
_cell.angle_beta   90.00
_cell.angle_gamma   90.00
#
_symmetry.space_group_name_H-M   'P 1'
#
loop_
_entity.id
_entity.type
_entity.pdbx_description
1 polymer ?
#
loop_
_entity_poly.entity_id
_entity_poly.type
_entity_poly.pdbx_seq_one_letter_code
_entity_poly.pdbx_strand_id
1 'polypeptide(L)'
;MDRRLRPLLVVYLKGLCMGAADAVPGVSGGTIALITGIYERLVGAITAVTPRRVVEVLAAPLPGRRDDARTAFFAVDGPFLLVLGAGILSAVLIATRALHAALEADPVVTFGFFFGLIAASAVVLRGQASLDTPGRIGAAVVGFLLAFLSAGRAAAALPSSPLVTVAVGAVAISAMVLPGISGSLILVILGQYEFLVTRLTTFVDGLLGLLAGGSVDAVVDPATTVVAFLAGAVVGLVTVAHAVRWALVRYRYATLSFLVSLVVGGLRAPVVKAGENLPAGWTTDALLAFGLAAVVGAALVGVLERYTDNIEI
;
A
#
# COMPACT_ATOMS: atom_id res chain seq x y z
N MET A 1 3.45 -30.96 3.42
CA MET A 1 2.70 -29.68 3.38
C MET A 1 1.74 -29.73 2.21
N ASP A 2 0.43 -29.76 2.45
CA ASP A 2 -0.60 -29.94 1.43
C ASP A 2 -0.43 -28.96 0.25
N ARG A 3 -0.60 -29.48 -0.97
CA ARG A 3 -0.55 -28.72 -2.24
C ARG A 3 -1.48 -27.50 -2.26
N ARG A 4 -2.51 -27.46 -1.39
CA ARG A 4 -3.45 -26.34 -1.26
C ARG A 4 -3.04 -25.26 -0.25
N LEU A 5 -2.17 -25.57 0.73
CA LEU A 5 -1.75 -24.63 1.77
C LEU A 5 -0.57 -23.75 1.32
N ARG A 6 0.30 -24.27 0.44
CA ARG A 6 1.45 -23.53 -0.09
C ARG A 6 1.05 -22.23 -0.80
N PRO A 7 0.05 -22.19 -1.70
CA PRO A 7 -0.34 -20.95 -2.37
C PRO A 7 -0.91 -19.91 -1.42
N LEU A 8 -1.69 -20.33 -0.41
CA LEU A 8 -2.28 -19.42 0.58
C LEU A 8 -1.22 -18.84 1.51
N LEU A 9 -0.26 -19.66 1.95
CA LEU A 9 0.87 -19.18 2.75
C LEU A 9 1.70 -18.14 1.98
N VAL A 10 1.94 -18.36 0.68
CA VAL A 10 2.62 -17.38 -0.18
C VAL A 10 1.82 -16.08 -0.28
N VAL A 11 0.50 -16.14 -0.49
CA VAL A 11 -0.36 -14.94 -0.51
C VAL A 11 -0.32 -14.21 0.83
N TYR A 12 -0.36 -14.94 1.95
CA TYR A 12 -0.27 -14.35 3.28
C TYR A 12 1.06 -13.61 3.48
N LEU A 13 2.18 -14.23 3.12
CA LEU A 13 3.51 -13.61 3.22
C LEU A 13 3.63 -12.38 2.30
N LYS A 14 3.08 -12.44 1.08
CA LYS A 14 3.00 -11.26 0.20
C LYS A 14 2.20 -10.13 0.85
N GLY A 15 1.08 -10.46 1.50
CA GLY A 15 0.28 -9.50 2.28
C GLY A 15 1.08 -8.91 3.44
N LEU A 16 1.86 -9.73 4.16
CA LEU A 16 2.73 -9.28 5.24
C LEU A 16 3.77 -8.27 4.72
N CYS A 17 4.43 -8.57 3.60
CA CYS A 17 5.37 -7.65 2.96
C CYS A 17 4.69 -6.35 2.49
N MET A 18 3.47 -6.43 1.93
CA MET A 18 2.70 -5.26 1.53
C MET A 18 2.36 -4.37 2.73
N GLY A 19 1.82 -4.93 3.81
CA GLY A 19 1.47 -4.16 5.01
C GLY A 19 2.69 -3.55 5.71
N ALA A 20 3.83 -4.26 5.71
CA ALA A 20 5.08 -3.72 6.24
C ALA A 20 5.59 -2.54 5.40
N ALA A 21 5.46 -2.61 4.07
CA ALA A 21 5.79 -1.52 3.17
C ALA A 21 4.88 -0.30 3.38
N ASP A 22 3.56 -0.50 3.54
CA ASP A 22 2.60 0.58 3.75
C ASP A 22 2.77 1.32 5.09
N ALA A 23 3.37 0.67 6.09
CA ALA A 23 3.71 1.30 7.35
C ALA A 23 4.84 2.35 7.22
N VAL A 24 5.62 2.31 6.13
CA VAL A 24 6.76 3.20 5.91
C VAL A 24 6.34 4.37 5.01
N PRO A 25 6.46 5.63 5.47
CA PRO A 25 6.22 6.77 4.62
C PRO A 25 7.14 6.77 3.39
N GLY A 26 6.55 6.76 2.20
CA GLY A 26 7.28 6.77 0.93
C GLY A 26 7.54 5.39 0.32
N VAL A 27 7.14 4.31 0.98
CA VAL A 27 7.08 2.96 0.40
C VAL A 27 5.59 2.58 0.22
N SER A 28 5.26 1.87 -0.85
CA SER A 28 3.86 1.50 -1.19
C SER A 28 3.73 -0.01 -1.29
N GLY A 29 2.73 -0.57 -0.60
CA GLY A 29 2.32 -1.97 -0.73
C GLY A 29 1.89 -2.32 -2.15
N GLY A 30 1.38 -1.35 -2.92
CA GLY A 30 1.13 -1.49 -4.35
C GLY A 30 2.39 -1.84 -5.15
N THR A 31 3.55 -1.30 -4.76
CA THR A 31 4.86 -1.67 -5.34
C THR A 31 5.17 -3.14 -5.05
N ILE A 32 5.03 -3.58 -3.80
CA ILE A 32 5.23 -4.98 -3.40
C ILE A 32 4.29 -5.92 -4.17
N ALA A 33 3.02 -5.55 -4.33
CA ALA A 33 2.07 -6.31 -5.12
C ALA A 33 2.50 -6.46 -6.59
N LEU A 34 3.08 -5.40 -7.19
CA LEU A 34 3.56 -5.41 -8.57
C LEU A 34 4.78 -6.32 -8.73
N ILE A 35 5.75 -6.21 -7.82
CA ILE A 35 6.99 -7.03 -7.84
C ILE A 35 6.67 -8.51 -7.64
N THR A 36 5.79 -8.80 -6.68
CA THR A 36 5.43 -10.18 -6.34
C THR A 36 4.41 -10.77 -7.32
N GLY A 37 4.06 -10.05 -8.40
CA GLY A 37 3.20 -10.52 -9.49
C GLY A 37 1.72 -10.66 -9.12
N ILE A 38 1.28 -10.16 -7.96
CA ILE A 38 -0.12 -10.25 -7.52
C ILE A 38 -0.93 -8.99 -7.82
N TYR A 39 -0.32 -7.94 -8.37
CA TYR A 39 -0.97 -6.66 -8.62
C TYR A 39 -2.19 -6.78 -9.54
N GLU A 40 -2.04 -7.41 -10.70
CA GLU A 40 -3.15 -7.58 -11.65
C GLU A 40 -4.29 -8.41 -11.03
N ARG A 41 -3.94 -9.45 -10.27
CA ARG A 41 -4.91 -10.26 -9.52
C ARG A 41 -5.63 -9.45 -8.45
N LEU A 42 -4.91 -8.60 -7.71
CA LEU A 42 -5.47 -7.70 -6.69
C LEU A 42 -6.45 -6.69 -7.31
N VAL A 43 -6.02 -5.98 -8.36
CA VAL A 43 -6.88 -5.04 -9.10
C VAL A 43 -8.10 -5.77 -9.68
N GLY A 44 -7.93 -6.97 -10.23
CA GLY A 44 -9.01 -7.81 -10.72
C GLY A 44 -10.00 -8.22 -9.63
N ALA A 45 -9.52 -8.66 -8.47
CA ALA A 45 -10.35 -9.05 -7.34
C ALA A 45 -11.14 -7.86 -6.76
N ILE A 46 -10.49 -6.70 -6.59
CA ILE A 46 -11.16 -5.47 -6.11
C ILE A 46 -12.25 -5.02 -7.08
N THR A 47 -11.96 -4.99 -8.38
CA THR A 47 -12.95 -4.58 -9.40
C THR A 47 -14.07 -5.61 -9.60
N ALA A 48 -13.86 -6.87 -9.20
CA ALA A 48 -14.91 -7.88 -9.19
C ALA A 48 -15.92 -7.68 -8.04
N VAL A 49 -15.60 -6.88 -7.02
CA VAL A 49 -16.50 -6.54 -5.92
C VAL A 49 -17.57 -5.58 -6.42
N THR A 50 -18.80 -6.08 -6.57
CA THR A 50 -19.98 -5.27 -6.90
C THR A 50 -20.94 -5.20 -5.72
N PRO A 51 -21.76 -4.13 -5.59
CA PRO A 51 -22.73 -4.02 -4.49
C PRO A 51 -23.63 -5.26 -4.38
N ARG A 52 -24.05 -5.82 -5.52
CA ARG A 52 -24.81 -7.07 -5.58
C ARG A 52 -24.07 -8.24 -4.94
N ARG A 53 -22.81 -8.48 -5.32
CA ARG A 53 -22.00 -9.58 -4.79
C ARG A 53 -21.71 -9.41 -3.30
N VAL A 54 -21.50 -8.17 -2.84
CA VAL A 54 -21.36 -7.88 -1.40
C VAL A 54 -22.62 -8.28 -0.64
N VAL A 55 -23.80 -7.87 -1.12
CA VAL A 55 -25.08 -8.24 -0.51
C VAL A 55 -25.30 -9.76 -0.53
N GLU A 56 -24.94 -10.44 -1.63
CA GLU A 56 -25.02 -11.91 -1.73
C GLU A 56 -24.11 -12.60 -0.72
N VAL A 57 -22.87 -12.14 -0.53
CA VAL A 57 -21.94 -12.69 0.47
C VAL A 57 -22.45 -12.44 1.90
N LEU A 58 -22.91 -11.22 2.21
CA LEU A 58 -23.42 -10.87 3.55
C LEU A 58 -24.72 -11.60 3.90
N ALA A 59 -25.47 -12.04 2.88
CA ALA A 59 -26.67 -12.84 3.05
C ALA A 59 -26.41 -14.32 3.40
N ALA A 60 -25.15 -14.77 3.51
CA ALA A 60 -24.80 -16.15 3.86
C ALA A 60 -25.50 -16.73 5.11
N PRO A 61 -25.79 -15.96 6.18
CA PRO A 61 -26.49 -16.49 7.35
C PRO A 61 -27.98 -16.80 7.09
N LEU A 62 -28.58 -16.28 6.02
CA LEU A 62 -30.00 -16.49 5.72
C LEU A 62 -30.26 -17.91 5.18
N PRO A 63 -31.35 -18.58 5.60
CA PRO A 63 -31.72 -19.89 5.08
C PRO A 63 -31.84 -19.89 3.55
N GLY A 64 -31.22 -20.86 2.88
CA GLY A 64 -31.28 -21.03 1.43
C GLY A 64 -30.34 -20.14 0.60
N ARG A 65 -29.62 -19.18 1.21
CA ARG A 65 -28.73 -18.24 0.46
C ARG A 65 -27.24 -18.60 0.50
N ARG A 66 -26.88 -19.76 1.07
CA ARG A 66 -25.48 -20.18 1.23
C ARG A 66 -24.78 -20.43 -0.09
N ASP A 67 -25.47 -21.03 -1.06
CA ASP A 67 -24.88 -21.33 -2.38
C ASP A 67 -24.64 -20.06 -3.20
N ASP A 68 -25.58 -19.11 -3.14
CA ASP A 68 -25.43 -17.78 -3.73
C ASP A 68 -24.25 -17.03 -3.10
N ALA A 69 -24.17 -17.02 -1.77
CA ALA A 69 -23.08 -16.38 -1.04
C ALA A 69 -21.72 -17.00 -1.37
N ARG A 70 -21.66 -18.33 -1.47
CA ARG A 70 -20.44 -19.06 -1.86
C ARG A 70 -20.03 -18.70 -3.29
N THR A 71 -20.99 -18.67 -4.21
CA THR A 71 -20.74 -18.29 -5.62
C THR A 71 -20.22 -16.86 -5.72
N ALA A 72 -20.85 -15.91 -5.04
CA ALA A 72 -20.42 -14.53 -4.99
C ALA A 72 -19.03 -14.39 -4.36
N PHE A 73 -18.73 -15.12 -3.29
CA PHE A 73 -17.43 -15.10 -2.61
C PHE A 73 -16.29 -15.58 -3.50
N PHE A 74 -16.47 -16.68 -4.25
CA PHE A 74 -15.46 -17.14 -5.20
C PHE A 74 -15.37 -16.24 -6.45
N ALA A 75 -16.47 -15.62 -6.87
CA ALA A 75 -16.49 -14.71 -8.02
C ALA A 75 -15.70 -13.40 -7.80
N VAL A 76 -15.41 -13.04 -6.55
CA VAL A 76 -14.55 -11.89 -6.18
C VAL A 76 -13.13 -12.29 -5.77
N ASP A 77 -12.77 -13.57 -5.95
CA ASP A 77 -11.52 -14.15 -5.41
C ASP A 77 -11.38 -13.93 -3.89
N GLY A 78 -12.48 -14.18 -3.17
CA GLY A 78 -12.58 -13.98 -1.73
C GLY A 78 -11.48 -14.66 -0.91
N PRO A 79 -11.05 -15.91 -1.18
CA PRO A 79 -9.94 -16.52 -0.47
C PRO A 79 -8.64 -15.73 -0.58
N PHE A 80 -8.33 -15.21 -1.78
CA PHE A 80 -7.15 -14.37 -1.99
C PHE A 80 -7.23 -13.07 -1.21
N LEU A 81 -8.35 -12.35 -1.30
CA LEU A 81 -8.54 -11.09 -0.58
C LEU A 81 -8.47 -11.28 0.94
N LEU A 82 -9.08 -12.34 1.48
CA LEU A 82 -9.04 -12.62 2.91
C LEU A 82 -7.62 -12.94 3.40
N VAL A 83 -6.89 -13.79 2.67
CA VAL A 83 -5.55 -14.22 3.08
C VAL A 83 -4.53 -13.10 2.91
N LEU A 84 -4.62 -12.33 1.82
CA LEU A 84 -3.79 -11.15 1.60
C LEU A 84 -4.08 -10.08 2.66
N GLY A 85 -5.36 -9.78 2.91
CA GLY A 85 -5.79 -8.83 3.92
C GLY A 85 -5.37 -9.24 5.32
N ALA A 86 -5.44 -10.52 5.66
CA ALA A 86 -4.92 -11.04 6.93
C ALA A 86 -3.40 -10.83 7.07
N GLY A 87 -2.65 -11.03 6.00
CA GLY A 87 -1.21 -10.73 5.95
C GLY A 87 -0.92 -9.24 6.18
N ILE A 88 -1.62 -8.36 5.44
CA ILE A 88 -1.49 -6.90 5.57
C ILE A 88 -1.82 -6.47 7.01
N LEU A 89 -2.95 -6.94 7.55
CA LEU A 89 -3.38 -6.60 8.91
C LEU A 89 -2.37 -7.10 9.96
N SER A 90 -1.86 -8.33 9.81
CA SER A 90 -0.82 -8.86 10.71
C SER A 90 0.45 -8.01 10.68
N ALA A 91 0.88 -7.57 9.49
CA ALA A 91 2.02 -6.68 9.36
C ALA A 91 1.76 -5.30 9.96
N VAL A 92 0.60 -4.70 9.73
CA VAL A 92 0.26 -3.42 10.37
C VAL A 92 0.28 -3.54 11.90
N LEU A 93 -0.14 -4.65 12.47
CA LEU A 93 -0.12 -4.83 13.93
C LEU A 93 1.29 -5.10 14.50
N ILE A 94 2.11 -5.89 13.79
CA ILE A 94 3.43 -6.33 14.26
C ILE A 94 4.54 -5.39 13.78
N ALA A 95 4.59 -5.15 12.48
CA ALA A 95 5.65 -4.41 11.81
C ALA A 95 5.60 -2.91 12.12
N THR A 96 4.44 -2.32 12.40
CA THR A 96 4.38 -0.89 12.77
C THR A 96 5.18 -0.59 14.03
N ARG A 97 5.20 -1.49 15.02
CA ARG A 97 6.01 -1.32 16.25
C ARG A 97 7.51 -1.46 15.97
N ALA A 98 7.88 -2.49 15.20
CA ALA A 98 9.27 -2.74 14.83
C ALA A 98 9.84 -1.61 13.95
N LEU A 99 9.05 -1.14 12.99
CA LEU A 99 9.40 -0.04 12.11
C LEU A 99 9.51 1.28 12.88
N HIS A 100 8.57 1.56 13.79
CA HIS A 100 8.66 2.75 14.64
C HIS A 100 9.96 2.75 15.45
N ALA A 101 10.30 1.63 16.09
CA ALA A 101 11.56 1.47 16.81
C ALA A 101 12.79 1.62 15.88
N ALA A 102 12.74 1.09 14.66
CA ALA A 102 13.83 1.23 13.69
C ALA A 102 14.01 2.67 13.19
N LEU A 103 12.90 3.39 12.94
CA LEU A 103 12.91 4.79 12.55
C LEU A 103 13.35 5.71 13.69
N GLU A 104 13.07 5.38 14.95
CA GLU A 104 13.59 6.12 16.10
C GLU A 104 15.09 5.86 16.33
N ALA A 105 15.54 4.62 16.13
CA ALA A 105 16.93 4.23 16.37
C ALA A 105 17.88 4.73 15.27
N ASP A 106 17.56 4.44 14.00
CA ASP A 106 18.36 4.87 12.84
C ASP A 106 17.48 5.09 11.59
N PRO A 107 16.95 6.31 11.41
CA PRO A 107 16.13 6.64 10.25
C PRO A 107 16.90 6.49 8.93
N VAL A 108 18.19 6.82 8.89
CA VAL A 108 19.00 6.84 7.66
C VAL A 108 19.21 5.41 7.15
N VAL A 109 19.57 4.49 8.04
CA VAL A 109 19.69 3.05 7.71
C VAL A 109 18.34 2.50 7.29
N THR A 110 17.26 2.84 7.99
CA THR A 110 15.92 2.34 7.67
C THR A 110 15.47 2.79 6.28
N PHE A 111 15.58 4.08 5.95
CA PHE A 111 15.26 4.58 4.61
C PHE A 111 16.20 4.05 3.52
N GLY A 112 17.48 3.85 3.83
CA GLY A 112 18.43 3.20 2.92
C GLY A 112 18.00 1.79 2.57
N PHE A 113 17.60 0.99 3.56
CA PHE A 113 17.07 -0.36 3.35
C PHE A 113 15.86 -0.37 2.41
N PHE A 114 14.88 0.51 2.63
CA PHE A 114 13.72 0.61 1.73
C PHE A 114 14.04 1.16 0.35
N PHE A 115 15.00 2.09 0.23
CA PHE A 115 15.53 2.51 -1.07
C PHE A 115 16.07 1.32 -1.86
N GLY A 116 16.85 0.47 -1.20
CA GLY A 116 17.36 -0.78 -1.78
C GLY A 116 16.28 -1.71 -2.29
N LEU A 117 15.24 -1.94 -1.47
CA LEU A 117 14.07 -2.73 -1.85
C LEU A 117 13.40 -2.15 -3.11
N ILE A 118 13.10 -0.85 -3.12
CA ILE A 118 12.44 -0.17 -4.25
C ILE A 118 13.33 -0.19 -5.50
N ALA A 119 14.64 -0.01 -5.36
CA ALA A 119 15.57 0.04 -6.48
C ALA A 119 15.73 -1.33 -7.14
N ALA A 120 15.96 -2.39 -6.37
CA ALA A 120 16.02 -3.75 -6.88
C ALA A 120 14.71 -4.14 -7.57
N SER A 121 13.59 -3.73 -6.98
CA SER A 121 12.26 -3.93 -7.54
C SER A 121 12.05 -3.25 -8.89
N ALA A 122 12.52 -2.01 -9.04
CA ALA A 122 12.48 -1.31 -10.32
C ALA A 122 13.31 -2.03 -11.39
N VAL A 123 14.44 -2.63 -10.99
CA VAL A 123 15.28 -3.45 -11.88
C VAL A 123 14.56 -4.72 -12.31
N VAL A 124 13.90 -5.44 -11.38
CA VAL A 124 13.12 -6.66 -11.70
C VAL A 124 11.98 -6.33 -12.67
N LEU A 125 11.29 -5.21 -12.44
CA LEU A 125 10.13 -4.81 -13.24
C LEU A 125 10.48 -4.18 -14.60
N ARG A 126 11.77 -3.91 -14.88
CA ARG A 126 12.18 -3.23 -16.13
C ARG A 126 11.71 -3.97 -17.39
N GLY A 127 11.64 -5.31 -17.33
CA GLY A 127 11.22 -6.14 -18.46
C GLY A 127 9.71 -6.07 -18.77
N GLN A 128 8.90 -5.54 -17.84
CA GLN A 128 7.47 -5.35 -18.04
C GLN A 128 7.14 -4.00 -18.70
N ALA A 129 8.07 -3.04 -18.64
CA ALA A 129 7.95 -1.75 -19.29
C ALA A 129 8.47 -1.81 -20.73
N SER A 130 7.89 -1.02 -21.63
CA SER A 130 8.35 -0.89 -23.01
C SER A 130 8.30 0.58 -23.41
N LEU A 131 9.41 1.11 -23.89
CA LEU A 131 9.60 2.52 -24.22
C LEU A 131 9.72 2.76 -25.73
N ASP A 132 9.09 1.90 -26.52
CA ASP A 132 9.31 1.86 -27.98
C ASP A 132 8.48 2.89 -28.77
N THR A 133 7.52 3.57 -28.11
CA THR A 133 6.66 4.56 -28.76
C THR A 133 6.58 5.86 -27.96
N PRO A 134 6.34 7.01 -28.61
CA PRO A 134 6.21 8.30 -27.93
C PRO A 134 5.13 8.31 -26.85
N GLY A 135 4.01 7.60 -27.06
CA GLY A 135 2.95 7.47 -26.06
C GLY A 135 3.39 6.71 -24.81
N ARG A 136 4.20 5.66 -24.96
CA ARG A 136 4.75 4.89 -23.83
C ARG A 136 5.82 5.69 -23.08
N ILE A 137 6.67 6.41 -23.80
CA ILE A 137 7.64 7.35 -23.22
C ILE A 137 6.91 8.45 -22.44
N GLY A 138 5.86 9.04 -23.03
CA GLY A 138 5.02 10.04 -22.35
C GLY A 138 4.41 9.50 -21.06
N ALA A 139 3.87 8.28 -21.08
CA ALA A 139 3.34 7.63 -19.89
C ALA A 139 4.43 7.39 -18.82
N ALA A 140 5.61 6.92 -19.22
CA ALA A 140 6.75 6.74 -18.32
C ALA A 140 7.21 8.06 -17.68
N VAL A 141 7.35 9.12 -18.47
CA VAL A 141 7.73 10.47 -17.99
C VAL A 141 6.71 11.00 -17.01
N VAL A 142 5.41 10.89 -17.32
CA VAL A 142 4.35 11.32 -16.40
C VAL A 142 4.39 10.51 -15.10
N GLY A 143 4.54 9.18 -15.18
CA GLY A 143 4.67 8.33 -13.99
C GLY A 143 5.86 8.73 -13.12
N PHE A 144 7.04 8.86 -13.72
CA PHE A 144 8.24 9.30 -13.01
C PHE A 144 8.04 10.67 -12.35
N LEU A 145 7.57 11.67 -13.09
CA LEU A 145 7.39 13.03 -12.58
C LEU A 145 6.34 13.09 -11.46
N LEU A 146 5.25 12.32 -11.55
CA LEU A 146 4.23 12.30 -10.50
C LEU A 146 4.80 11.79 -9.18
N ALA A 147 5.51 10.65 -9.15
CA ALA A 147 6.13 10.16 -7.92
C ALA A 147 7.30 11.05 -7.48
N PHE A 148 8.16 11.47 -8.40
CA PHE A 148 9.34 12.26 -8.08
C PHE A 148 8.97 13.63 -7.49
N LEU A 149 7.97 14.32 -8.07
CA LEU A 149 7.55 15.65 -7.60
C LEU A 149 6.65 15.60 -6.37
N SER A 150 5.93 14.50 -6.15
CA SER A 150 5.12 14.32 -4.94
C SER A 150 5.97 14.01 -3.71
N ALA A 151 7.11 13.31 -3.88
CA ALA A 151 8.06 13.07 -2.81
C ALA A 151 8.54 14.40 -2.16
N GLY A 152 8.57 14.47 -0.83
CA GLY A 152 9.22 15.59 -0.13
C GLY A 152 8.53 16.96 -0.22
N ARG A 153 7.25 17.01 -0.57
CA ARG A 153 6.43 18.23 -0.41
C ARG A 153 5.61 18.12 0.88
N ALA A 154 5.50 19.20 1.62
CA ALA A 154 4.47 19.38 2.63
C ALA A 154 3.53 20.48 2.13
N ALA A 155 2.23 20.20 2.02
CA ALA A 155 1.23 21.22 1.80
C ALA A 155 0.73 21.76 3.14
N ALA A 156 0.09 22.93 3.11
CA ALA A 156 -0.60 23.45 4.29
C ALA A 156 -1.67 22.43 4.75
N ALA A 157 -1.78 22.26 6.07
CA ALA A 157 -2.75 21.32 6.64
C ALA A 157 -4.17 21.69 6.22
N LEU A 158 -4.87 20.72 5.64
CA LEU A 158 -6.28 20.89 5.30
C LEU A 158 -7.15 21.01 6.57
N PRO A 159 -8.33 21.64 6.49
CA PRO A 159 -9.29 21.65 7.59
C PRO A 159 -9.77 20.23 7.93
N SER A 160 -9.94 19.92 9.21
CA SER A 160 -10.35 18.59 9.70
C SER A 160 -11.88 18.42 9.74
N SER A 161 -12.57 18.71 8.63
CA SER A 161 -14.03 18.51 8.53
C SER A 161 -14.37 17.11 7.98
N PRO A 162 -15.53 16.52 8.32
CA PRO A 162 -15.88 15.17 7.82
C PRO A 162 -15.86 15.05 6.29
N LEU A 163 -16.29 16.08 5.57
CA LEU A 163 -16.27 16.08 4.10
C LEU A 163 -14.84 16.11 3.56
N VAL A 164 -13.95 16.88 4.19
CA VAL A 164 -12.52 16.88 3.84
C VAL A 164 -11.92 15.52 4.16
N THR A 165 -12.25 14.90 5.29
CA THR A 165 -11.79 13.56 5.66
C THR A 165 -12.20 12.50 4.64
N VAL A 166 -13.42 12.59 4.09
CA VAL A 166 -13.87 11.71 2.98
C VAL A 166 -12.99 11.93 1.74
N ALA A 167 -12.78 13.18 1.33
CA ALA A 167 -11.95 13.48 0.15
C ALA A 167 -10.49 13.03 0.35
N VAL A 168 -9.93 13.28 1.53
CA VAL A 168 -8.59 12.85 1.93
C VAL A 168 -8.47 11.33 1.91
N GLY A 169 -9.45 10.60 2.47
CA GLY A 169 -9.49 9.14 2.41
C GLY A 169 -9.55 8.61 0.98
N ALA A 170 -10.36 9.23 0.12
CA ALA A 170 -10.45 8.84 -1.28
C ALA A 170 -9.11 9.04 -2.02
N VAL A 171 -8.46 10.19 -1.84
CA VAL A 171 -7.18 10.49 -2.50
C VAL A 171 -6.05 9.62 -1.95
N ALA A 172 -5.95 9.48 -0.63
CA ALA A 172 -4.89 8.71 0.03
C ALA A 172 -4.94 7.22 -0.33
N ILE A 173 -6.14 6.62 -0.31
CA ILE A 173 -6.28 5.21 -0.69
C ILE A 173 -6.18 5.01 -2.19
N SER A 174 -6.61 5.98 -3.00
CA SER A 174 -6.32 5.94 -4.44
C SER A 174 -4.82 5.84 -4.69
N ALA A 175 -4.03 6.67 -4.01
CA ALA A 175 -2.57 6.63 -4.08
C ALA A 175 -1.98 5.31 -3.57
N MET A 176 -2.51 4.74 -2.50
CA MET A 176 -2.04 3.48 -1.91
C MET A 176 -2.14 2.27 -2.85
N VAL A 177 -3.12 2.28 -3.77
CA VAL A 177 -3.27 1.24 -4.80
C VAL A 177 -2.26 1.41 -5.94
N LEU A 178 -1.77 2.62 -6.19
CA LEU A 178 -0.75 2.83 -7.22
C LEU A 178 0.66 2.47 -6.70
N PRO A 179 1.43 1.65 -7.43
CA PRO A 179 2.80 1.33 -7.10
C PRO A 179 3.66 2.60 -7.17
N GLY A 180 4.50 2.84 -6.18
CA GLY A 180 5.42 3.98 -6.14
C GLY A 180 4.84 5.28 -5.55
N ILE A 181 3.54 5.35 -5.25
CA ILE A 181 2.96 6.43 -4.42
C ILE A 181 2.45 5.83 -3.11
N SER A 182 2.89 6.40 -1.98
CA SER A 182 2.50 5.94 -0.65
C SER A 182 1.28 6.73 -0.16
N GLY A 183 0.22 6.04 0.28
CA GLY A 183 -0.98 6.68 0.82
C GLY A 183 -0.69 7.47 2.10
N SER A 184 0.18 6.97 2.98
CA SER A 184 0.61 7.67 4.19
C SER A 184 1.42 8.94 3.86
N LEU A 185 2.26 8.92 2.81
CA LEU A 185 2.94 10.12 2.33
C LEU A 185 1.94 11.17 1.83
N ILE A 186 0.88 10.77 1.13
CA ILE A 186 -0.18 11.69 0.71
C ILE A 186 -0.88 12.31 1.93
N LEU A 187 -1.16 11.55 2.98
CA LEU A 187 -1.72 12.09 4.21
C LEU A 187 -0.77 13.10 4.89
N VAL A 188 0.54 12.87 4.85
CA VAL A 188 1.55 13.81 5.35
C VAL A 188 1.58 15.08 4.50
N ILE A 189 1.59 14.94 3.17
CA ILE A 189 1.52 16.07 2.24
C ILE A 189 0.29 16.92 2.52
N LEU A 190 -0.87 16.31 2.79
CA LEU A 190 -2.12 17.01 3.07
C LEU A 190 -2.23 17.52 4.53
N GLY A 191 -1.22 17.27 5.37
CA GLY A 191 -1.21 17.63 6.78
C GLY A 191 -2.30 16.95 7.61
N GLN A 192 -2.79 15.78 7.17
CA GLN A 192 -3.86 15.02 7.84
C GLN A 192 -3.36 13.78 8.56
N TYR A 193 -2.09 13.39 8.37
CA TYR A 193 -1.55 12.15 8.92
C TYR A 193 -1.69 12.06 10.44
N GLU A 194 -1.16 13.04 11.18
CA GLU A 194 -1.18 13.05 12.65
C GLU A 194 -2.61 13.07 13.20
N PHE A 195 -3.47 13.91 12.63
CA PHE A 195 -4.89 13.97 12.99
C PHE A 195 -5.59 12.61 12.82
N LEU A 196 -5.44 11.98 11.65
CA LEU A 196 -6.11 10.70 11.36
C LEU A 196 -5.55 9.54 12.18
N VAL A 197 -4.23 9.48 12.38
CA VAL A 197 -3.60 8.47 13.24
C VAL A 197 -4.09 8.63 14.67
N THR A 198 -4.09 9.85 15.21
CA THR A 198 -4.58 10.12 16.57
C THR A 198 -6.04 9.68 16.72
N ARG A 199 -6.92 10.06 15.78
CA ARG A 199 -8.34 9.67 15.80
C ARG A 199 -8.53 8.16 15.69
N LEU A 200 -7.75 7.47 14.86
CA LEU A 200 -7.78 6.02 14.75
C LEU A 200 -7.34 5.34 16.06
N THR A 201 -6.24 5.80 16.67
CA THR A 201 -5.74 5.26 17.94
C THR A 201 -6.77 5.46 19.05
N THR A 202 -7.34 6.66 19.20
CA THR A 202 -8.41 6.91 20.19
C THR A 202 -9.64 6.04 19.94
N PHE A 203 -10.03 5.80 18.69
CA PHE A 203 -11.13 4.90 18.36
C PHE A 203 -10.84 3.44 18.79
N VAL A 204 -9.63 2.94 18.51
CA VAL A 204 -9.21 1.58 18.88
C VAL A 204 -9.11 1.45 20.40
N ASP A 205 -8.51 2.42 21.09
CA ASP A 205 -8.39 2.42 22.55
C ASP A 205 -9.77 2.50 23.22
N GLY A 206 -10.69 3.29 22.67
CA GLY A 206 -12.08 3.34 23.11
C GLY A 206 -12.79 1.99 22.96
N LEU A 207 -12.60 1.30 21.83
CA LEU A 207 -13.15 -0.04 21.60
C LEU A 207 -12.60 -1.07 22.61
N LEU A 208 -11.31 -1.03 22.90
CA LEU A 208 -10.70 -1.88 23.92
C LEU A 208 -11.20 -1.52 25.32
N GLY A 209 -11.38 -0.23 25.61
CA GLY A 209 -11.93 0.27 26.87
C GLY A 209 -13.38 -0.16 27.12
N LEU A 210 -14.21 -0.30 26.08
CA LEU A 210 -15.58 -0.83 26.20
C LEU A 210 -15.58 -2.26 26.78
N LEU A 211 -14.62 -3.10 26.41
CA LEU A 211 -14.48 -4.45 26.96
C LEU A 211 -14.15 -4.44 28.46
N ALA A 212 -13.58 -3.34 28.96
CA ALA A 212 -13.25 -3.11 30.36
C ALA A 212 -14.30 -2.27 31.12
N GLY A 213 -15.49 -2.05 30.53
CA GLY A 213 -16.58 -1.29 31.15
C GLY A 213 -16.54 0.22 30.92
N GLY A 214 -15.82 0.70 29.91
CA GLY A 214 -15.74 2.11 29.52
C GLY A 214 -17.04 2.69 28.93
N SER A 215 -17.05 4.00 28.67
CA SER A 215 -18.18 4.71 28.07
C SER A 215 -18.23 4.57 26.55
N VAL A 216 -19.44 4.47 25.99
CA VAL A 216 -19.71 4.49 24.54
C VAL A 216 -19.32 5.83 23.91
N ASP A 217 -19.39 6.93 24.66
CA ASP A 217 -19.05 8.26 24.17
C ASP A 217 -17.59 8.37 23.72
N ALA A 218 -16.69 7.61 24.36
CA ALA A 218 -15.27 7.54 24.01
C ALA A 218 -15.03 6.90 22.62
N VAL A 219 -16.00 6.14 22.10
CA VAL A 219 -15.95 5.52 20.77
C VAL A 219 -16.65 6.38 19.73
N VAL A 220 -17.79 6.99 20.08
CA VAL A 220 -18.64 7.72 19.12
C VAL A 220 -17.93 8.94 18.52
N ASP A 221 -17.24 9.74 19.34
CA ASP A 221 -16.55 10.93 18.87
C ASP A 221 -15.50 10.62 17.78
N PRO A 222 -14.50 9.74 18.00
CA PRO A 222 -13.54 9.39 16.96
C PRO A 222 -14.13 8.54 15.82
N ALA A 223 -15.23 7.79 16.07
CA ALA A 223 -15.88 6.97 15.04
C ALA A 223 -16.34 7.80 13.84
N THR A 224 -16.82 9.03 14.06
CA THR A 224 -17.26 9.91 12.96
C THR A 224 -16.15 10.15 11.93
N THR A 225 -14.93 10.39 12.40
CA THR A 225 -13.76 10.62 11.55
C THR A 225 -13.31 9.33 10.87
N VAL A 226 -13.28 8.22 11.61
CA VAL A 226 -12.90 6.90 11.06
C VAL A 226 -13.87 6.46 9.96
N VAL A 227 -15.18 6.58 10.19
CA VAL A 227 -16.21 6.23 9.20
C VAL A 227 -16.15 7.16 7.98
N ALA A 228 -15.97 8.47 8.19
CA ALA A 228 -15.79 9.42 7.10
C ALA A 228 -14.57 9.05 6.22
N PHE A 229 -13.43 8.72 6.86
CA PHE A 229 -12.23 8.29 6.16
C PHE A 229 -12.47 6.98 5.40
N LEU A 230 -13.10 5.98 6.03
CA LEU A 230 -13.40 4.69 5.40
C LEU A 230 -14.37 4.81 4.23
N ALA A 231 -15.37 5.69 4.31
CA ALA A 231 -16.26 5.98 3.20
C ALA A 231 -15.47 6.53 2.00
N GLY A 232 -14.59 7.50 2.24
CA GLY A 232 -13.66 8.02 1.24
C GLY A 232 -12.75 6.93 0.67
N ALA A 233 -12.14 6.14 1.56
CA ALA A 233 -11.25 5.04 1.22
C ALA A 233 -11.88 4.05 0.24
N VAL A 234 -13.13 3.63 0.51
CA VAL A 234 -13.86 2.72 -0.38
C VAL A 234 -14.10 3.35 -1.75
N VAL A 235 -14.52 4.61 -1.79
CA VAL A 235 -14.73 5.35 -3.06
C VAL A 235 -13.41 5.44 -3.84
N GLY A 236 -12.32 5.82 -3.18
CA GLY A 236 -10.99 5.91 -3.78
C GLY A 236 -10.50 4.57 -4.32
N LEU A 237 -10.52 3.53 -3.49
CA LEU A 237 -10.11 2.17 -3.83
C LEU A 237 -10.87 1.64 -5.06
N VAL A 238 -12.19 1.74 -5.07
CA VAL A 238 -13.03 1.26 -6.18
C VAL A 238 -12.75 2.08 -7.44
N THR A 239 -12.71 3.40 -7.34
CA THR A 239 -12.49 4.29 -8.50
C THR A 239 -11.15 4.01 -9.16
N VAL A 240 -10.08 3.98 -8.36
CA VAL A 240 -8.72 3.80 -8.88
C VAL A 240 -8.50 2.38 -9.41
N ALA A 241 -9.04 1.35 -8.74
CA ALA A 241 -8.90 -0.02 -9.19
C ALA A 241 -9.59 -0.21 -10.57
N HIS A 242 -10.77 0.38 -10.77
CA HIS A 242 -11.44 0.36 -12.07
C HIS A 242 -10.67 1.13 -13.14
N ALA A 243 -10.14 2.32 -12.81
CA ALA A 243 -9.32 3.11 -13.74
C ALA A 243 -8.04 2.37 -14.16
N VAL A 244 -7.32 1.78 -13.19
CA VAL A 244 -6.11 0.99 -13.44
C VAL A 244 -6.44 -0.26 -14.25
N ARG A 245 -7.52 -0.99 -13.91
CA ARG A 245 -7.94 -2.16 -14.69
C ARG A 245 -8.25 -1.80 -16.13
N TRP A 246 -9.00 -0.73 -16.36
CA TRP A 246 -9.31 -0.24 -17.70
C TRP A 246 -8.03 0.11 -18.46
N ALA A 247 -7.09 0.81 -17.81
CA ALA A 247 -5.81 1.19 -18.40
C ALA A 247 -4.95 -0.03 -18.74
N LEU A 248 -4.86 -1.03 -17.85
CA LEU A 248 -4.15 -2.29 -18.10
C LEU A 248 -4.72 -3.08 -19.27
N VAL A 249 -6.06 -3.10 -19.42
CA VAL A 249 -6.71 -3.80 -20.54
C VAL A 249 -6.54 -3.06 -21.86
N ARG A 250 -6.66 -1.73 -21.88
CA ARG A 250 -6.66 -0.94 -23.11
C ARG A 250 -5.26 -0.47 -23.55
N TYR A 251 -4.38 -0.19 -22.61
CA TYR A 251 -3.08 0.45 -22.81
C TYR A 251 -1.94 -0.27 -22.06
N ARG A 252 -2.00 -1.61 -21.97
CA ARG A 252 -1.10 -2.47 -21.16
C ARG A 252 0.33 -1.96 -21.04
N TYR A 253 1.06 -1.86 -22.16
CA TYR A 253 2.47 -1.45 -22.14
C TYR A 253 2.69 -0.01 -21.67
N ALA A 254 1.78 0.92 -22.00
CA ALA A 254 1.87 2.29 -21.51
C ALA A 254 1.57 2.36 -20.00
N THR A 255 0.59 1.60 -19.53
CA THR A 255 0.26 1.50 -18.10
C THR A 255 1.39 0.85 -17.32
N LEU A 256 1.95 -0.28 -17.77
CA LEU A 256 3.09 -0.89 -17.11
C LEU A 256 4.32 0.05 -17.10
N SER A 257 4.59 0.74 -18.21
CA SER A 257 5.68 1.73 -18.25
C SER A 257 5.44 2.88 -17.27
N PHE A 258 4.20 3.40 -17.19
CA PHE A 258 3.80 4.38 -16.20
C PHE A 258 4.02 3.87 -14.76
N LEU A 259 3.53 2.67 -14.44
CA LEU A 259 3.63 2.10 -13.09
C LEU A 259 5.07 1.81 -12.69
N VAL A 260 5.90 1.27 -13.59
CA VAL A 260 7.33 1.04 -13.35
C VAL A 260 8.06 2.36 -13.18
N SER A 261 7.80 3.35 -14.01
CA SER A 261 8.39 4.69 -13.85
C SER A 261 7.92 5.40 -12.59
N LEU A 262 6.71 5.11 -12.10
CA LEU A 262 6.21 5.60 -10.81
C LEU A 262 7.02 5.03 -9.65
N VAL A 263 7.37 3.74 -9.69
CA VAL A 263 8.30 3.12 -8.74
C VAL A 263 9.69 3.77 -8.80
N VAL A 264 10.22 4.02 -10.00
CA VAL A 264 11.52 4.68 -10.19
C VAL A 264 11.50 6.11 -9.65
N GLY A 265 10.44 6.89 -9.93
CA GLY A 265 10.29 8.24 -9.39
C GLY A 265 10.15 8.25 -7.87
N GLY A 266 9.54 7.20 -7.29
CA GLY A 266 9.37 7.02 -5.86
C GLY A 266 10.67 6.82 -5.08
N LEU A 267 11.78 6.45 -5.74
CA LEU A 267 13.11 6.36 -5.12
C LEU A 267 13.58 7.66 -4.47
N ARG A 268 13.03 8.81 -4.89
CA ARG A 268 13.32 10.09 -4.26
C ARG A 268 12.80 10.17 -2.82
N ALA A 269 11.70 9.50 -2.48
CA ALA A 269 11.06 9.65 -1.16
C ALA A 269 11.96 9.17 -0.01
N PRO A 270 12.55 7.95 -0.03
CA PRO A 270 13.49 7.53 1.03
C PRO A 270 14.72 8.43 1.16
N VAL A 271 15.26 8.93 0.03
CA VAL A 271 16.42 9.83 0.04
C VAL A 271 16.09 11.16 0.72
N VAL A 272 14.94 11.76 0.38
CA VAL A 272 14.52 13.01 1.02
C VAL A 272 14.25 12.79 2.51
N LYS A 273 13.58 11.70 2.88
CA LYS A 273 13.29 11.39 4.29
C LYS A 273 14.54 11.09 5.12
N ALA A 274 15.53 10.40 4.56
CA ALA A 274 16.83 10.25 5.22
C ALA A 274 17.52 11.61 5.42
N GLY A 275 17.48 12.48 4.40
CA GLY A 275 18.05 13.83 4.48
C GLY A 275 17.39 14.74 5.51
N GLU A 276 16.06 14.67 5.66
CA GLU A 276 15.31 15.41 6.69
C GLU A 276 15.73 15.03 8.12
N ASN A 277 16.29 13.84 8.31
CA ASN A 277 16.76 13.33 9.60
C ASN A 277 18.27 13.56 9.83
N LEU A 278 18.94 14.33 8.96
CA LEU A 278 20.36 14.65 9.06
C LEU A 278 20.55 16.16 9.29
N PRO A 279 20.75 16.64 10.54
CA PRO A 279 20.84 18.06 10.86
C PRO A 279 21.99 18.79 10.14
N ALA A 280 23.10 18.09 9.90
CA ALA A 280 24.28 18.60 9.20
C ALA A 280 24.25 18.33 7.68
N GLY A 281 23.14 17.77 7.17
CA GLY A 281 23.06 17.26 5.80
C GLY A 281 23.81 15.94 5.60
N TRP A 282 23.97 15.54 4.34
CA TRP A 282 24.62 14.28 3.96
C TRP A 282 26.13 14.31 4.24
N THR A 283 26.57 13.46 5.18
CA THR A 283 27.98 13.17 5.44
C THR A 283 28.42 11.89 4.72
N THR A 284 29.73 11.67 4.61
CA THR A 284 30.28 10.41 4.06
C THR A 284 29.77 9.19 4.82
N ASP A 285 29.72 9.26 6.16
CA ASP A 285 29.25 8.16 7.00
C ASP A 285 27.77 7.88 6.78
N ALA A 286 26.94 8.92 6.67
CA ALA A 286 25.51 8.77 6.38
C ALA A 286 25.27 8.17 4.98
N LEU A 287 26.04 8.58 3.98
CA LEU A 287 25.98 8.00 2.63
C LEU A 287 26.40 6.53 2.64
N LEU A 288 27.43 6.17 3.38
CA LEU A 288 27.88 4.78 3.53
C LEU A 288 26.84 3.93 4.25
N ALA A 289 26.28 4.41 5.36
CA ALA A 289 25.23 3.72 6.11
C ALA A 289 23.98 3.50 5.24
N PHE A 290 23.51 4.54 4.57
CA PHE A 290 22.38 4.46 3.64
C PHE A 290 22.66 3.47 2.50
N GLY A 291 23.85 3.57 1.88
CA GLY A 291 24.28 2.70 0.79
C GLY A 291 24.36 1.23 1.19
N LEU A 292 24.97 0.92 2.34
CA LEU A 292 25.05 -0.45 2.86
C LEU A 292 23.67 -1.02 3.16
N ALA A 293 22.81 -0.23 3.80
CA ALA A 293 21.43 -0.63 4.04
C ALA A 293 20.68 -0.89 2.73
N ALA A 294 20.88 -0.04 1.71
CA ALA A 294 20.30 -0.23 0.39
C ALA A 294 20.78 -1.53 -0.29
N VAL A 295 22.06 -1.89 -0.15
CA VAL A 295 22.56 -3.19 -0.64
C VAL A 295 21.87 -4.34 0.07
N VAL A 296 21.69 -4.27 1.41
CA VAL A 296 20.97 -5.30 2.18
C VAL A 296 19.51 -5.42 1.73
N GLY A 297 18.82 -4.30 1.56
CA GLY A 297 17.45 -4.27 1.04
C GLY A 297 17.35 -4.88 -0.37
N ALA A 298 18.25 -4.49 -1.28
CA ALA A 298 18.29 -5.03 -2.63
C ALA A 298 18.58 -6.54 -2.65
N ALA A 299 19.49 -7.02 -1.81
CA ALA A 299 19.82 -8.44 -1.67
C ALA A 299 18.60 -9.25 -1.19
N LEU A 300 17.78 -8.70 -0.29
CA LEU A 300 16.55 -9.35 0.16
C LEU A 300 15.58 -9.59 -1.02
N VAL A 301 15.42 -8.62 -1.92
CA VAL A 301 14.60 -8.80 -3.14
C VAL A 301 15.18 -9.91 -4.02
N GLY A 302 16.49 -9.90 -4.27
CA GLY A 302 17.14 -10.93 -5.09
C GLY A 302 17.01 -12.35 -4.49
N VAL A 303 17.04 -12.47 -3.16
CA VAL A 303 16.76 -13.75 -2.48
C VAL A 303 15.30 -14.15 -2.67
N LEU A 304 14.35 -13.23 -2.46
CA LEU A 304 12.93 -13.51 -2.63
C LEU A 304 12.58 -13.91 -4.07
N GLU A 305 13.14 -13.23 -5.07
CA GLU A 305 12.98 -13.54 -6.50
C GLU A 305 13.44 -14.97 -6.79
N ARG A 306 14.65 -15.34 -6.36
CA ARG A 306 15.22 -16.69 -6.58
C ARG A 306 14.36 -17.82 -5.99
N TYR A 307 13.68 -17.57 -4.87
CA TYR A 307 12.77 -18.55 -4.27
C TYR A 307 11.35 -18.50 -4.86
N THR A 308 10.93 -17.38 -5.46
CA THR A 308 9.59 -17.21 -6.04
C THR A 308 9.51 -17.68 -7.48
N ASP A 309 10.59 -17.58 -8.27
CA ASP A 309 10.65 -18.10 -9.65
C ASP A 309 10.46 -19.63 -9.72
N ASN A 310 10.70 -20.33 -8.61
CA ASN A 310 10.42 -21.77 -8.48
C ASN A 310 8.97 -22.08 -8.11
N ILE A 311 8.11 -21.07 -8.03
CA ILE A 311 6.68 -21.16 -7.69
C ILE A 311 5.88 -20.49 -8.79
N GLU A 312 5.98 -21.01 -10.02
CA GLU A 312 4.94 -20.76 -11.02
C GLU A 312 3.60 -21.28 -10.44
N ILE A 313 2.62 -20.37 -10.33
CA ILE A 313 1.22 -20.68 -10.04
C ILE A 313 0.50 -20.82 -11.38
#